data_AF-A0A1F2Y9C5-F1
#
_entry.id   AF-A0A1F2Y9C5-F1
#
_cell.length_a   1.000
_cell.length_b   1.000
_cell.length_c   1.000
_cell.angle_alpha   90.00
_cell.angle_beta   90.00
_cell.angle_gamma   90.00
#
_symmetry.space_group_name_H-M   'P 1'
#
loop_
_entity.id
_entity.type
_entity.pdbx_description
1 polymer ?
#
loop_
_entity_poly.entity_id
_entity_poly.type
_entity_poly.pdbx_seq_one_letter_code
_entity_poly.pdbx_strand_id
1 'polypeptide(L)'
;MCGQCILHSTGMACPMRCPKDLRNGPCGGVLQNGHCEVLPERPCVWVRAWEGSRKLPVWRDHLRHVQKPVDWRLQGTSSWENMLTRRGGYAPPGWATYGAKGRP
;
A
#
# COMPACT_ATOMS: atom_id res chain seq x y z
N MET A 1 -1.10 4.37 12.99
CA MET A 1 -1.35 4.68 11.55
C MET A 1 -0.07 5.27 10.95
N CYS A 2 0.27 4.95 9.69
CA CYS A 2 1.52 5.41 9.05
C CYS A 2 1.48 6.85 8.51
N GLY A 3 0.34 7.56 8.62
CA GLY A 3 0.20 8.94 8.16
C GLY A 3 0.09 9.12 6.64
N GLN A 4 0.08 8.05 5.85
CA GLN A 4 -0.02 8.11 4.37
C GLN A 4 -1.02 7.07 3.84
N CYS A 5 -2.27 7.48 3.61
CA CYS A 5 -3.34 6.58 3.16
C CYS A 5 -3.24 6.29 1.65
N ILE A 6 -3.32 5.00 1.29
CA ILE A 6 -3.33 4.52 -0.11
C ILE A 6 -4.41 3.47 -0.38
N LEU A 7 -5.48 3.45 0.42
CA LEU A 7 -6.53 2.41 0.35
C LEU A 7 -7.13 2.24 -1.06
N HIS A 8 -7.33 3.33 -1.78
CA HIS A 8 -7.86 3.30 -3.15
C HIS A 8 -6.92 2.54 -4.11
N SER A 9 -5.61 2.53 -3.85
CA SER A 9 -4.63 1.80 -4.65
C SER A 9 -4.47 0.35 -4.22
N THR A 10 -4.90 -0.01 -3.00
CA THR A 10 -4.68 -1.34 -2.43
C THR A 10 -5.98 -2.10 -2.15
N GLY A 11 -6.98 -1.93 -3.02
CA GLY A 11 -8.24 -2.68 -2.92
C GLY A 11 -8.98 -2.47 -1.60
N MET A 12 -8.86 -1.28 -1.00
CA MET A 12 -9.40 -0.93 0.31
C MET A 12 -8.81 -1.73 1.50
N ALA A 13 -7.66 -2.39 1.30
CA ALA A 13 -6.88 -3.03 2.35
C ALA A 13 -5.62 -2.21 2.66
N CYS A 14 -5.40 -1.83 3.92
CA CYS A 14 -4.22 -1.06 4.30
C CYS A 14 -2.97 -1.97 4.33
N PRO A 15 -1.96 -1.78 3.46
CA PRO A 15 -0.81 -2.68 3.38
C PRO A 15 0.05 -2.68 4.64
N MET A 16 0.01 -1.60 5.43
CA MET A 16 0.66 -1.49 6.75
C MET A 16 0.02 -2.38 7.83
N ARG A 17 -0.99 -3.20 7.50
CA ARG A 17 -1.47 -4.28 8.36
C ARG A 17 -0.66 -5.57 8.17
N CYS A 18 0.24 -5.61 7.18
CA CYS A 18 1.23 -6.67 7.06
C CYS A 18 2.21 -6.58 8.24
N PRO A 19 2.50 -7.67 8.97
CA PRO A 19 3.48 -7.66 10.06
C PRO A 19 4.92 -7.37 9.61
N LYS A 20 5.16 -7.38 8.29
CA LYS A 20 6.45 -7.01 7.68
C LYS A 20 6.47 -5.59 7.10
N ASP A 21 5.43 -4.80 7.33
CA ASP A 21 5.31 -3.40 6.88
C ASP A 21 5.55 -3.20 5.36
N LEU A 22 5.27 -4.22 4.56
CA LEU A 22 5.47 -4.17 3.10
C LEU A 22 4.39 -3.32 2.43
N ARG A 23 4.79 -2.14 1.97
CA ARG A 23 3.92 -1.21 1.23
C ARG A 23 3.63 -1.63 -0.22
N ASN A 24 4.55 -2.38 -0.84
CA ASN A 24 4.48 -2.73 -2.26
C ASN A 24 4.55 -4.26 -2.43
N GLY A 25 3.41 -4.91 -2.59
CA GLY A 25 3.28 -6.33 -2.91
C GLY A 25 3.41 -7.31 -1.73
N PRO A 26 3.01 -8.57 -1.93
CA PRO A 26 3.11 -9.63 -0.91
C PRO A 26 4.57 -9.99 -0.60
N CYS A 27 4.82 -10.51 0.61
CA CYS A 27 6.15 -10.97 1.04
C CYS A 27 6.61 -12.29 0.43
N GLY A 28 5.78 -12.96 -0.38
CA GLY A 28 5.99 -14.35 -0.82
C GLY A 28 5.54 -15.41 0.19
N GLY A 29 5.42 -15.07 1.47
CA GLY A 29 4.97 -15.97 2.53
C GLY A 29 3.44 -16.03 2.69
N VAL A 30 2.71 -16.11 1.59
CA VAL A 30 1.26 -16.36 1.64
C VAL A 30 1.06 -17.87 1.69
N LEU A 31 0.38 -18.35 2.74
CA LEU A 31 0.06 -19.77 2.89
C LEU A 31 -0.94 -20.21 1.82
N GLN A 32 -1.02 -21.51 1.54
CA GLN A 32 -1.92 -22.06 0.50
C GLN A 32 -3.40 -21.73 0.74
N ASN A 33 -3.81 -21.53 2.00
CA ASN A 33 -5.14 -21.09 2.39
C ASN A 33 -5.36 -19.56 2.29
N GLY A 34 -4.40 -18.80 1.76
CA GLY A 34 -4.46 -17.34 1.63
C GLY A 34 -4.10 -16.56 2.90
N HIS A 35 -3.63 -17.22 3.96
CA HIS A 35 -3.27 -16.58 5.24
C HIS A 35 -1.82 -16.12 5.28
N CYS A 36 -1.47 -15.31 6.29
CA CYS A 36 -0.12 -14.81 6.51
C CYS A 36 0.79 -15.88 7.14
N GLU A 37 2.05 -16.00 6.70
CA GLU A 37 3.04 -16.88 7.35
C GLU A 37 3.35 -16.51 8.81
N VAL A 38 3.32 -15.21 9.15
CA VAL A 38 3.69 -14.72 10.49
C VAL A 38 2.50 -14.79 11.45
N LEU A 39 1.29 -14.61 10.92
CA LEU A 39 0.03 -14.62 11.67
C LEU A 39 -0.96 -15.57 10.96
N PRO A 40 -0.83 -16.90 11.13
CA PRO A 40 -1.58 -17.91 10.38
C PRO A 40 -3.10 -17.85 10.59
N GLU A 41 -3.57 -17.22 11.65
CA GLU A 41 -4.98 -17.00 11.97
C GLU A 41 -5.60 -15.83 11.18
N ARG A 42 -4.78 -15.05 10.46
CA ARG A 42 -5.23 -13.85 9.74
C ARG A 42 -5.05 -13.99 8.22
N PRO A 43 -6.07 -13.62 7.42
CA PRO A 43 -5.91 -13.53 5.98
C PRO A 43 -4.80 -12.56 5.58
N CYS A 44 -4.00 -12.92 4.57
CA CYS A 44 -2.96 -12.05 4.05
C CYS A 44 -3.56 -10.74 3.52
N VAL A 45 -2.99 -9.60 3.94
CA VAL A 45 -3.48 -8.28 3.52
C VAL A 45 -3.42 -8.08 2.01
N TRP A 46 -2.43 -8.68 1.33
CA TRP A 46 -2.27 -8.57 -0.12
C TRP A 46 -3.21 -9.46 -0.91
N VAL A 47 -3.62 -10.61 -0.35
CA VAL A 47 -4.72 -11.41 -0.91
C VAL A 47 -6.02 -10.58 -0.85
N ARG A 48 -6.30 -9.97 0.31
CA ARG A 48 -7.45 -9.07 0.46
C ARG A 48 -7.39 -7.86 -0.48
N ALA A 49 -6.21 -7.27 -0.65
CA ALA A 49 -6.00 -6.15 -1.57
C ALA A 49 -6.29 -6.54 -3.03
N TRP A 50 -5.85 -7.73 -3.45
CA TRP A 50 -6.13 -8.27 -4.78
C TRP A 50 -7.62 -8.54 -5.02
N GLU A 51 -8.29 -9.19 -4.07
CA GLU A 51 -9.73 -9.43 -4.17
C GLU A 51 -10.54 -8.14 -4.13
N GLY A 52 -10.13 -7.19 -3.30
CA GLY A 52 -10.76 -5.89 -3.15
C GLY A 52 -10.59 -5.02 -4.39
N SER A 53 -9.41 -4.98 -5.01
CA SER A 53 -9.18 -4.19 -6.22
C SER A 53 -10.06 -4.67 -7.38
N ARG A 54 -10.29 -5.99 -7.47
CA ARG A 54 -11.21 -6.57 -8.46
C ARG A 54 -12.68 -6.18 -8.27
N LYS A 55 -13.05 -5.55 -7.17
CA LYS A 55 -14.41 -5.06 -6.90
C LYS A 55 -14.54 -3.54 -7.10
N LEU A 56 -13.43 -2.83 -7.26
CA LEU A 56 -13.44 -1.37 -7.46
C LEU A 56 -13.79 -1.03 -8.92
N PRO A 57 -14.68 -0.05 -9.17
CA PRO A 57 -15.07 0.34 -10.52
C PRO A 57 -13.97 1.17 -11.21
N VAL A 58 -13.31 2.07 -10.48
CA VAL A 58 -12.35 3.04 -11.04
C VAL A 58 -10.90 2.61 -10.82
N TRP A 59 -10.56 2.11 -9.63
CA TRP A 59 -9.17 1.88 -9.23
C TRP A 59 -8.72 0.41 -9.31
N ARG A 60 -9.37 -0.40 -10.15
CA ARG A 60 -9.08 -1.83 -10.30
C ARG A 60 -7.60 -2.12 -10.53
N ASP A 61 -6.96 -1.34 -11.40
CA ASP A 61 -5.58 -1.57 -11.84
C ASP A 61 -4.53 -0.89 -10.95
N HIS A 62 -4.96 -0.03 -10.02
CA HIS A 62 -4.04 0.74 -9.17
C HIS A 62 -3.20 -0.11 -8.21
N LEU A 63 -3.59 -1.37 -7.97
CA LEU A 63 -2.78 -2.30 -7.17
C LEU A 63 -1.40 -2.57 -7.79
N ARG A 64 -1.28 -2.41 -9.11
CA ARG A 64 -0.01 -2.54 -9.85
C ARG A 64 0.84 -1.27 -9.78
N HIS A 65 0.29 -0.16 -9.31
CA HIS A 65 1.04 1.08 -9.16
C HIS A 65 1.98 0.98 -7.96
N VAL A 66 3.28 0.99 -8.27
CA VAL A 66 4.34 1.02 -7.28
C VAL A 66 4.26 2.35 -6.49
N GLN A 67 4.05 2.24 -5.17
CA GLN A 67 3.84 3.38 -4.28
C GLN A 67 5.15 3.87 -3.69
N LYS A 68 5.25 5.19 -3.48
CA LYS A 68 6.38 5.83 -2.78
C LYS A 68 6.66 5.13 -1.45
N PRO A 69 7.93 5.05 -1.02
CA PRO A 69 8.26 4.55 0.31
C PRO A 69 7.49 5.29 1.40
N VAL A 70 7.19 4.61 2.51
CA VAL A 70 6.58 5.27 3.68
C VAL A 70 7.54 6.29 4.26
N ASP A 71 7.04 7.50 4.50
CA ASP A 71 7.74 8.49 5.31
C ASP A 71 7.36 8.28 6.78
N TRP A 72 8.23 7.56 7.49
CA TRP A 72 8.02 7.20 8.89
C TRP A 72 7.99 8.41 9.84
N ARG A 73 8.45 9.59 9.41
CA ARG A 73 8.31 10.83 10.18
C ARG A 73 6.85 11.27 10.35
N LEU A 74 5.94 10.75 9.52
CA LEU A 74 4.50 11.03 9.58
C LEU A 74 3.73 10.00 10.42
N GLN A 75 4.40 9.02 11.03
CA GLN A 75 3.73 8.04 11.87
C GLN A 75 2.96 8.71 13.01
N GLY A 76 1.73 8.27 13.24
CA GLY A 76 0.85 8.84 14.28
C GLY A 76 0.12 10.13 13.88
N THR A 77 0.46 10.74 12.74
CA THR A 77 -0.23 11.94 12.25
C THR A 77 -1.43 11.61 11.35
N SER A 78 -2.31 12.59 11.09
CA SER A 78 -3.49 12.45 10.23
C SER A 78 -3.11 12.29 8.76
N SER A 79 -3.58 11.21 8.12
CA SER A 79 -3.31 10.99 6.69
C SER A 79 -3.99 12.03 5.80
N TRP A 80 -5.13 12.58 6.22
CA TRP A 80 -5.84 13.62 5.47
C TRP A 80 -5.11 14.95 5.54
N GLU A 81 -4.66 15.35 6.73
CA GLU A 81 -3.86 16.56 6.91
C GLU A 81 -2.58 16.51 6.08
N ASN A 82 -1.86 15.39 6.12
CA ASN A 82 -0.63 15.20 5.34
C ASN A 82 -0.86 15.22 3.82
N MET A 83 -2.04 14.79 3.36
CA MET A 83 -2.43 14.88 1.96
C MET A 83 -2.70 16.33 1.56
N LEU A 84 -3.49 17.06 2.35
CA LEU A 84 -3.86 18.46 2.10
C LEU A 84 -2.65 19.40 2.15
N THR A 85 -1.78 19.22 3.15
CA THR A 85 -0.53 20.00 3.34
C THR A 85 0.63 19.50 2.47
N ARG A 86 0.40 18.45 1.66
CA ARG A 86 1.41 17.81 0.79
C ARG A 86 2.63 17.21 1.51
N ARG A 87 2.63 17.15 2.85
CA ARG A 87 3.67 16.47 3.66
C ARG A 87 3.83 14.99 3.27
N GLY A 88 2.73 14.33 2.94
CA GLY A 88 2.72 12.93 2.51
C GLY A 88 3.25 12.68 1.09
N GLY A 89 3.57 13.74 0.35
CA GLY A 89 3.99 13.68 -1.05
C GLY A 89 5.49 13.47 -1.27
N TYR A 90 6.31 13.54 -0.22
CA TYR A 90 7.77 13.39 -0.31
C TYR A 90 8.15 12.11 -1.07
N ALA A 91 9.06 12.26 -2.04
CA ALA A 91 9.63 11.18 -2.80
C ALA A 91 11.16 11.36 -2.76
N PRO A 92 11.94 10.33 -2.39
CA PRO A 92 13.39 10.46 -2.37
C PRO A 92 13.93 10.74 -3.79
N PRO A 93 15.13 11.35 -3.94
CA PRO A 93 15.66 11.74 -5.24
C PRO A 93 15.66 10.61 -6.30
N GLY A 94 15.91 9.37 -5.89
CA GLY A 94 15.87 8.19 -6.77
C GLY A 94 14.47 7.69 -7.15
N TRP A 95 13.40 8.29 -6.64
CA TRP A 95 12.01 7.92 -6.93
C TRP A 95 11.43 8.65 -8.14
N ALA A 96 11.94 9.85 -8.46
CA ALA A 96 11.45 10.64 -9.60
C ALA A 96 11.58 9.87 -10.93
N THR A 97 12.56 8.98 -11.04
CA THR A 97 12.77 8.09 -12.20
C THR A 97 11.69 7.03 -12.36
N TYR A 98 11.01 6.63 -11.28
CA TYR A 98 9.87 5.71 -11.29
C TYR A 98 8.55 6.44 -11.55
N GLY A 99 8.41 7.70 -11.10
CA GLY A 99 7.19 8.50 -11.27
C GLY A 99 7.04 9.21 -12.63
N ALA A 100 8.15 9.50 -13.32
CA ALA A 100 8.12 10.20 -14.61
C ALA A 100 7.85 9.28 -15.81
N LYS A 101 8.01 7.95 -15.65
CA LYS A 101 7.59 6.98 -16.64
C LYS A 101 6.12 6.65 -16.39
N GLY A 102 5.24 7.57 -16.78
CA GLY A 102 3.90 7.18 -17.22
C GLY A 102 4.09 6.08 -18.27
N ARG A 103 3.71 4.85 -17.92
CA ARG A 103 3.83 3.72 -18.82
C ARG A 103 2.81 2.66 -18.42
N PRO A 104 2.10 2.18 -19.44
CA PRO A 104 0.72 2.54 -19.81
C PRO A 104 -0.29 2.44 -18.67
#